data_AF-A0A800HBY6-F1
#
_entry.id   AF-A0A800HBY6-F1
#
_cell.length_a   1.000
_cell.length_b   1.000
_cell.length_c   1.000
_cell.angle_alpha   90.00
_cell.angle_beta   90.00
_cell.angle_gamma   90.00
#
_symmetry.space_group_name_H-M   'P 1'
#
loop_
_entity.id
_entity.type
_entity.pdbx_description
1 polymer ?
#
loop_
_entity_poly.entity_id
_entity_poly.type
_entity_poly.pdbx_seq_one_letter_code
_entity_poly.pdbx_strand_id
1 'polypeptide(L)'
;MQFGKIKPIIDISYLMDGANGLETRFDNPWETEEGEFLKDYIPPTHPSPPVTTWIESEVGAEIKIGIAAYLTITARYQLKSMDKASVTDMGIGIRFWSYFQLPFNK
;
A
#
# COMPACT_ATOMS: atom_id res chain seq x y z
N MET A 1 -1.97 -6.25 36.35
CA MET A 1 -1.45 -6.41 34.98
C MET A 1 -2.60 -6.80 34.08
N GLN A 2 -3.02 -5.95 33.14
CA GLN A 2 -4.15 -6.26 32.24
C GLN A 2 -3.63 -7.17 31.12
N PHE A 3 -3.88 -8.47 31.23
CA PHE A 3 -3.58 -9.46 30.20
C PHE A 3 -4.31 -9.10 28.89
N GLY A 4 -3.55 -9.08 27.79
CA GLY A 4 -4.01 -9.57 26.49
C GLY A 4 -5.23 -8.92 25.85
N LYS A 5 -5.28 -7.59 25.71
CA LYS A 5 -6.22 -7.00 24.75
C LYS A 5 -5.75 -7.33 23.34
N ILE A 6 -6.42 -8.30 22.72
CA ILE A 6 -6.29 -8.62 21.30
C ILE A 6 -7.14 -7.62 20.53
N LYS A 7 -6.54 -6.93 19.56
CA LYS A 7 -7.23 -6.01 18.66
C LYS A 7 -7.28 -6.64 17.27
N PRO A 8 -8.47 -6.99 16.74
CA PRO A 8 -8.58 -7.48 15.38
C PRO A 8 -8.23 -6.37 14.37
N ILE A 9 -7.62 -6.75 13.26
CA ILE A 9 -7.28 -5.89 12.13
C ILE A 9 -7.89 -6.52 10.88
N ILE A 10 -8.62 -5.72 10.12
CA ILE A 10 -9.13 -6.07 8.80
C ILE A 10 -8.85 -4.87 7.91
N ASP A 11 -8.16 -5.10 6.81
CA ASP A 11 -7.88 -4.10 5.77
C ASP A 11 -8.23 -4.69 4.40
N ILE A 12 -8.86 -3.87 3.57
CA ILE A 12 -9.22 -4.22 2.20
C ILE A 12 -8.93 -3.00 1.35
N SER A 13 -8.04 -3.17 0.38
CA SER A 13 -7.66 -2.12 -0.55
C SER A 13 -7.83 -2.55 -2.00
N TYR A 14 -8.12 -1.57 -2.84
CA TYR A 14 -8.27 -1.71 -4.28
C TYR A 14 -7.46 -0.61 -4.95
N LEU A 15 -6.56 -1.00 -5.85
CA LEU A 15 -5.74 -0.07 -6.62
C LEU A 15 -5.85 -0.41 -8.11
N MET A 16 -6.07 0.61 -8.92
CA MET A 16 -5.93 0.53 -10.37
C MET A 16 -4.73 1.36 -10.78
N ASP A 17 -3.85 0.78 -11.58
CA ASP A 17 -2.69 1.43 -12.13
C ASP A 17 -2.68 1.25 -13.65
N GLY A 18 -2.36 2.30 -14.39
CA GLY A 18 -2.34 2.27 -15.84
C GLY A 18 -0.93 2.04 -16.36
N ALA A 19 -0.80 1.80 -17.65
CA ALA A 19 0.47 2.07 -18.31
C ALA A 19 0.61 3.58 -18.44
N ASN A 20 1.57 4.17 -17.74
CA ASN A 20 1.82 5.61 -17.82
C ASN A 20 2.40 6.05 -19.18
N GLY A 21 2.55 5.13 -20.15
CA GLY A 21 3.12 5.39 -21.48
C GLY A 21 4.62 5.69 -21.45
N LEU A 22 5.25 5.60 -20.27
CA LEU A 22 6.64 5.91 -20.04
C LEU A 22 7.48 4.65 -20.27
N GLU A 23 8.38 4.68 -21.25
CA GLU A 23 9.30 3.57 -21.47
C GLU A 23 10.35 3.49 -20.35
N THR A 24 10.60 4.61 -19.65
CA THR A 24 11.51 4.66 -18.51
C THR A 24 10.82 5.20 -17.25
N ARG A 25 11.39 4.90 -16.07
CA ARG A 25 10.91 5.46 -14.78
C ARG A 25 11.10 6.98 -14.66
N PHE A 26 11.68 7.63 -15.67
CA PHE A 26 12.11 9.02 -15.63
C PHE A 26 11.43 9.91 -16.67
N ASP A 27 10.63 9.35 -17.57
CA ASP A 27 9.85 10.17 -18.48
C ASP A 27 8.69 10.79 -17.68
N ASN A 28 8.68 12.10 -17.53
CA ASN A 28 7.56 12.79 -16.89
C ASN A 28 6.56 13.16 -17.98
N PRO A 29 5.29 12.70 -17.95
CA PRO A 29 4.34 12.95 -19.03
C PRO A 29 3.92 14.43 -19.14
N TRP A 30 4.32 15.26 -18.17
CA TRP A 30 4.12 16.71 -18.13
C TRP A 30 5.38 17.52 -18.51
N GLU A 31 6.43 16.87 -19.00
CA GLU A 31 7.74 17.46 -19.26
C GLU A 31 8.31 16.99 -20.62
N THR A 32 9.02 17.85 -21.34
CA THR A 32 9.74 17.46 -22.58
C THR A 32 11.06 16.77 -22.27
N GLU A 33 11.71 16.18 -23.29
CA GLU A 33 13.05 15.57 -23.14
C GLU A 33 14.12 16.58 -22.67
N GLU A 34 13.89 17.88 -22.91
CA GLU A 34 14.74 18.99 -22.48
C GLU A 34 14.41 19.52 -21.07
N GLY A 35 13.39 18.96 -20.40
CA GLY A 35 12.98 19.37 -19.06
C GLY A 35 11.97 20.52 -19.02
N GLU A 36 11.31 20.84 -20.13
CA GLU A 36 10.33 21.93 -20.19
C GLU A 36 8.91 21.44 -19.86
N PHE A 37 8.19 22.16 -19.00
CA PHE A 37 6.81 21.80 -18.65
C PHE A 37 5.83 22.03 -19.81
N LEU A 38 5.05 21.00 -20.14
CA LEU A 38 3.99 21.06 -21.13
C LEU A 38 2.79 21.85 -20.60
N LYS A 39 2.62 23.09 -21.09
CA LYS A 39 1.54 24.00 -20.64
C LYS A 39 0.12 23.49 -20.91
N ASP A 40 -0.03 22.62 -21.90
CA ASP A 40 -1.32 22.06 -22.32
C ASP A 40 -1.49 20.60 -21.90
N TYR A 41 -0.65 20.10 -20.97
CA TYR A 41 -0.79 18.73 -20.48
C TYR A 41 -2.07 18.57 -19.67
N ILE A 42 -2.94 17.68 -20.14
CA ILE A 42 -4.15 17.27 -19.44
C ILE A 42 -3.89 15.85 -18.91
N PRO A 43 -3.80 15.65 -17.59
CA PRO A 43 -3.62 14.31 -17.05
C PRO A 43 -4.81 13.44 -17.46
N PRO A 44 -4.58 12.16 -17.82
CA PRO A 44 -5.67 11.26 -18.17
C PRO A 44 -6.61 11.11 -16.97
N THR A 45 -7.92 11.08 -17.25
CA THR A 45 -8.97 10.99 -16.22
C THR A 45 -9.10 9.59 -15.62
N HIS A 46 -8.48 8.58 -16.23
CA HIS A 46 -8.47 7.19 -15.81
C HIS A 46 -7.13 6.55 -16.21
N PRO A 47 -6.72 5.45 -15.55
CA PRO A 47 -5.52 4.74 -15.94
C PRO A 47 -5.62 4.26 -17.40
N SER A 48 -4.57 4.54 -18.18
CA SER A 48 -4.45 4.10 -19.57
C SER A 48 -4.12 2.62 -19.67
N PRO A 49 -4.68 1.87 -20.65
CA PRO A 49 -4.29 0.49 -20.90
C PRO A 49 -2.80 0.32 -21.26
N PRO A 50 -2.17 -0.82 -20.95
CA PRO A 50 -2.70 -1.93 -20.14
C PRO A 50 -2.90 -1.55 -18.67
N VAL A 51 -4.11 -1.83 -18.15
CA VAL A 51 -4.45 -1.53 -16.76
C VAL A 51 -4.07 -2.73 -15.90
N THR A 52 -3.31 -2.45 -14.83
CA THR A 52 -3.04 -3.39 -13.75
C THR A 52 -3.99 -3.10 -12.59
N THR A 53 -4.70 -4.13 -12.13
CA THR A 53 -5.58 -4.03 -10.96
C THR A 53 -4.99 -4.83 -9.80
N TRP A 54 -5.03 -4.27 -8.60
CA TRP A 54 -4.62 -4.93 -7.37
C TRP A 54 -5.79 -4.94 -6.40
N ILE A 55 -6.13 -6.12 -5.89
CA ILE A 55 -6.99 -6.30 -4.74
C ILE A 55 -6.11 -6.88 -3.63
N GLU A 56 -6.04 -6.21 -2.49
CA GLU A 56 -5.35 -6.71 -1.32
C GLU A 56 -6.31 -6.78 -0.14
N SER A 57 -6.31 -7.91 0.55
CA SER A 57 -7.03 -8.11 1.80
C SER A 57 -6.07 -8.60 2.86
N GLU A 58 -6.05 -7.94 4.00
CA GLU A 58 -5.27 -8.32 5.17
C GLU A 58 -6.19 -8.55 6.36
N VAL A 59 -6.01 -9.68 7.05
CA VAL A 59 -6.69 -9.98 8.31
C VAL A 59 -5.67 -10.35 9.35
N GLY A 60 -5.86 -9.89 10.59
CA GLY A 60 -4.90 -10.16 11.63
C GLY A 60 -5.34 -9.75 13.01
N ALA A 61 -4.39 -9.85 13.92
CA ALA A 61 -4.59 -9.50 15.31
C ALA A 61 -3.33 -8.82 15.84
N GLU A 62 -3.54 -7.74 16.57
CA GLU A 62 -2.52 -7.06 17.36
C GLU A 62 -2.67 -7.44 18.83
N ILE A 63 -1.54 -7.78 19.44
CA ILE A 63 -1.43 -8.27 20.81
C ILE A 63 -0.52 -7.31 21.55
N LYS A 64 -1.03 -6.72 22.64
CA LYS A 64 -0.19 -5.97 23.57
C LYS A 64 0.67 -6.92 24.40
N ILE A 65 1.98 -6.84 24.24
CA ILE A 65 2.97 -7.71 24.90
C ILE A 65 3.68 -7.01 26.07
N GLY A 66 3.61 -5.68 26.16
CA GLY A 66 4.33 -4.91 27.18
C GLY A 66 3.84 -3.47 27.35
N ILE A 67 4.65 -2.64 28.01
CA ILE A 67 4.41 -1.20 28.13
C ILE A 67 4.76 -0.57 26.78
N ALA A 68 3.74 -0.05 26.09
CA ALA A 68 3.84 0.54 24.76
C ALA A 68 4.47 -0.36 23.68
N ALA A 69 4.43 -1.69 23.85
CA ALA A 69 4.95 -2.67 22.90
C ALA A 69 3.85 -3.64 22.44
N TYR A 70 3.86 -3.93 21.13
CA TYR A 70 2.80 -4.64 20.43
C TYR A 70 3.39 -5.63 19.42
N LEU A 71 2.73 -6.77 19.27
CA LEU A 71 2.99 -7.80 18.28
C LEU A 71 1.78 -7.92 17.38
N THR A 72 1.96 -7.84 16.07
CA THR A 72 0.90 -7.96 15.09
C THR A 72 1.17 -9.17 14.21
N ILE A 73 0.18 -10.05 14.08
CA ILE A 73 0.22 -11.21 13.18
C ILE A 73 -0.88 -11.03 12.14
N THR A 74 -0.52 -11.06 10.86
CA THR A 74 -1.45 -10.85 9.75
C THR A 74 -1.32 -11.95 8.71
N ALA A 75 -2.44 -12.26 8.05
CA ALA A 75 -2.50 -13.03 6.83
C ALA A 75 -2.96 -12.08 5.72
N ARG A 76 -2.17 -12.00 4.65
CA ARG A 76 -2.42 -11.17 3.47
C ARG A 76 -2.77 -12.05 2.29
N TYR A 77 -3.76 -11.64 1.53
CA TYR A 77 -4.07 -12.15 0.20
C TYR A 77 -4.05 -10.99 -0.77
N GLN A 78 -3.34 -11.16 -1.89
CA GLN A 78 -3.19 -10.14 -2.91
C GLN A 78 -3.46 -10.77 -4.28
N LEU A 79 -4.36 -10.17 -5.04
CA LEU A 79 -4.65 -10.53 -6.43
C LEU A 79 -4.21 -9.38 -7.32
N LYS A 80 -3.22 -9.65 -8.17
CA LYS A 80 -2.78 -8.77 -9.24
C LYS A 80 -3.37 -9.25 -10.56
N SER A 81 -4.17 -8.43 -11.23
CA SER A 81 -4.63 -8.68 -12.59
C SER A 81 -3.91 -7.73 -13.54
N MET A 82 -3.30 -8.29 -14.59
CA MET A 82 -2.69 -7.57 -15.71
C MET A 82 -3.38 -8.04 -16.99
N ASP A 83 -3.20 -7.30 -18.08
CA ASP A 83 -3.85 -7.67 -19.34
C ASP A 83 -3.46 -9.11 -19.75
N LYS A 84 -4.46 -9.99 -19.87
CA LYS A 84 -4.36 -11.45 -20.11
C LYS A 84 -3.69 -12.31 -19.03
N ALA A 85 -3.41 -11.79 -17.83
CA ALA A 85 -2.80 -12.57 -16.75
C ALA A 85 -3.35 -12.20 -15.36
N SER A 86 -3.39 -13.18 -14.46
CA SER A 86 -3.66 -12.96 -13.04
C SER A 86 -2.60 -13.66 -12.20
N VAL A 87 -2.05 -12.95 -11.23
CA VAL A 87 -1.10 -13.48 -10.26
C VAL A 87 -1.70 -13.30 -8.86
N THR A 88 -1.74 -14.39 -8.12
CA THR A 88 -2.14 -14.41 -6.72
C THR A 88 -0.92 -14.55 -5.83
N ASP A 89 -0.88 -13.77 -4.76
CA ASP A 89 0.11 -13.85 -3.70
C ASP A 89 -0.57 -14.00 -2.34
N MET A 90 0.02 -14.82 -1.47
CA MET A 90 -0.45 -15.04 -0.11
C MET A 90 0.75 -14.95 0.83
N GLY A 91 0.59 -14.21 1.92
CA GLY A 91 1.66 -13.96 2.86
C GLY A 91 1.20 -14.00 4.31
N ILE A 92 2.12 -14.30 5.21
CA ILE A 92 1.94 -14.14 6.64
C ILE A 92 2.94 -13.08 7.11
N GLY A 93 2.43 -12.05 7.78
CA GLY A 93 3.22 -10.97 8.37
C GLY A 93 3.34 -11.13 9.88
N ILE A 94 4.54 -10.90 10.40
CA ILE A 94 4.76 -10.70 11.83
C ILE A 94 5.44 -9.34 11.98
N ARG A 95 4.80 -8.42 12.70
CA ARG A 95 5.34 -7.09 12.98
C ARG A 95 5.45 -6.88 14.48
N PHE A 96 6.64 -6.52 14.94
CA PHE A 96 6.86 -6.01 16.28
C PHE A 96 6.98 -4.50 16.21
N TRP A 97 6.25 -3.77 17.05
CA TRP A 97 6.38 -2.32 17.11
C TRP A 97 6.16 -1.80 18.54
N SER A 98 6.77 -0.65 18.82
CA SER A 98 6.61 0.05 20.09
C SER A 98 6.62 1.55 19.85
N TYR A 99 6.10 2.32 20.80
CA TYR A 99 6.15 3.79 20.72
C TYR A 99 6.62 4.41 22.03
N PHE A 100 7.32 5.52 21.92
CA PHE A 100 7.65 6.38 23.06
C PHE A 100 6.61 7.49 23.14
N GLN A 101 5.91 7.57 24.27
CA GLN A 101 5.06 8.72 24.56
C GLN A 101 5.95 9.79 25.19
N LEU A 102 6.30 10.82 24.41
CA LEU A 102 6.94 12.00 24.97
C LEU A 102 5.96 12.70 25.92
N PRO A 103 6.37 13.03 27.16
CA PRO A 103 5.57 13.85 28.03
C PRO A 103 5.57 15.27 27.46
N PHE A 104 4.60 15.58 26.61
CA PHE A 104 4.24 16.97 26.41
C PHE A 104 3.64 17.43 27.73
N ASN A 105 4.44 18.14 28.53
CA ASN A 105 3.95 18.84 29.71
C ASN A 105 2.75 19.70 29.26
N LYS A 106 1.61 19.49 29.92
CA LYS A 106 0.42 20.32 29.76
C LYS A 106 0.67 21.72 30.29
#